data_AF-A0A9D6MDS8-F1
#
_entry.id   AF-A0A9D6MDS8-F1
#
_cell.length_a   1.000
_cell.length_b   1.000
_cell.length_c   1.000
_cell.angle_alpha   90.00
_cell.angle_beta   90.00
_cell.angle_gamma   90.00
#
_symmetry.space_group_name_H-M   'P 1'
#
loop_
_entity.id
_entity.type
_entity.pdbx_description
1 polymer ?
#
loop_
_entity_poly.entity_id
_entity_poly.type
_entity_poly.pdbx_seq_one_letter_code
_entity_poly.pdbx_strand_id
1 'polypeptide(L)'
;MTIQLTQDTQVIPALLAAPIQTGPIYSCFVCGGAADDLRHWLRCGSHLDEWAEHIGYLSLPKACVLARHPQRVARLGKAITPLEFDSNPATPFSERILANIAAIRAAVEYLAECIPPDERQHDPASRIIYRLLAGRLPPQAAIAEIRALVADH
;
A
#
# COMPACT_ATOMS: atom_id res chain seq x y z
N MET A 1 -13.72 -31.01 -43.07
CA MET A 1 -12.62 -30.03 -42.98
C MET A 1 -12.96 -29.10 -41.83
N THR A 2 -12.35 -29.39 -40.68
CA THR A 2 -12.80 -28.92 -39.36
C THR A 2 -12.06 -27.64 -39.00
N ILE A 3 -12.82 -26.60 -38.64
CA ILE A 3 -12.27 -25.31 -38.17
C ILE A 3 -11.83 -25.51 -36.72
N GLN A 4 -10.53 -25.55 -36.45
CA GLN A 4 -9.99 -25.47 -35.10
C GLN A 4 -9.98 -24.00 -34.67
N LEU A 5 -10.91 -23.65 -33.78
CA LEU A 5 -10.85 -22.45 -32.97
C LEU A 5 -9.79 -22.68 -31.89
N THR A 6 -8.58 -22.14 -32.09
CA THR A 6 -7.61 -22.03 -31.01
C THR A 6 -8.13 -21.02 -30.00
N GLN A 7 -8.53 -21.53 -28.84
CA GLN A 7 -8.80 -20.74 -27.66
C GLN A 7 -7.48 -20.10 -27.21
N ASP A 8 -7.24 -18.87 -27.68
CA ASP A 8 -6.36 -17.95 -26.98
C ASP A 8 -6.94 -17.74 -25.59
N THR A 9 -6.42 -18.51 -24.64
CA THR A 9 -6.57 -18.23 -23.22
C THR A 9 -5.77 -16.96 -23.00
N GLN A 10 -6.39 -15.82 -23.29
CA GLN A 10 -5.95 -14.55 -22.74
C GLN A 10 -6.00 -14.71 -21.23
N VAL A 11 -4.82 -14.89 -20.66
CA VAL A 11 -4.55 -14.66 -19.26
C VAL A 11 -5.06 -13.25 -18.98
N ILE A 12 -6.26 -13.17 -18.42
CA ILE A 12 -6.77 -11.94 -17.80
C ILE A 12 -5.65 -11.52 -16.86
N PRO A 13 -4.98 -10.37 -17.08
CA PRO A 13 -3.99 -9.90 -16.12
C PRO A 13 -4.76 -9.79 -14.83
N ALA A 14 -4.32 -10.50 -13.79
CA ALA A 14 -4.89 -10.40 -12.47
C ALA A 14 -5.12 -8.91 -12.20
N LEU A 15 -6.39 -8.52 -12.17
CA LEU A 15 -6.81 -7.27 -11.56
C LEU A 15 -6.22 -7.40 -10.15
N LEU A 16 -5.10 -6.71 -9.92
CA LEU A 16 -4.27 -6.91 -8.75
C LEU A 16 -5.19 -6.84 -7.54
N ALA A 17 -5.42 -7.98 -6.89
CA ALA A 17 -5.78 -7.98 -5.49
C ALA A 17 -4.81 -7.00 -4.85
N ALA A 18 -5.34 -5.93 -4.27
CA ALA A 18 -4.52 -4.82 -3.82
C ALA A 18 -3.29 -5.37 -3.10
N PRO A 19 -2.06 -4.91 -3.43
CA PRO A 19 -0.83 -5.53 -2.96
C PRO A 19 -0.61 -5.18 -1.49
N ILE A 20 -1.47 -5.73 -0.64
CA ILE A 20 -1.55 -5.45 0.79
C ILE A 20 -1.13 -6.73 1.48
N GLN A 21 -0.14 -6.61 2.36
CA GLN A 21 0.25 -7.70 3.23
C GLN A 21 0.03 -7.28 4.67
N THR A 22 -0.50 -8.22 5.46
CA THR A 22 -0.63 -8.08 6.91
C THR A 22 0.12 -9.22 7.56
N GLY A 23 0.63 -8.97 8.76
CA GLY A 23 1.23 -10.01 9.59
C GLY A 23 2.56 -9.58 10.18
N PRO A 24 3.30 -10.53 10.76
CA PRO A 24 4.71 -10.40 11.03
C PRO A 24 5.58 -11.00 9.91
N ILE A 25 5.00 -11.77 8.97
CA ILE A 25 5.70 -12.43 7.86
C ILE A 25 5.30 -11.74 6.57
N TYR A 26 6.30 -11.31 5.81
CA TYR A 26 6.09 -10.61 4.55
C TYR A 26 6.76 -11.36 3.40
N SER A 27 6.34 -11.07 2.19
CA SER A 27 6.81 -11.66 0.96
C SER A 27 7.05 -10.59 -0.09
N CYS A 28 7.83 -10.92 -1.11
CA CYS A 28 8.00 -10.08 -2.29
C CYS A 28 6.66 -9.91 -3.02
N PHE A 29 6.27 -8.65 -3.27
CA PHE A 29 5.03 -8.31 -4.00
C PHE A 29 5.00 -8.76 -5.46
N VAL A 30 6.13 -9.19 -6.03
CA VAL A 30 6.22 -9.62 -7.44
C VAL A 30 6.21 -11.14 -7.56
N CYS A 31 7.08 -11.85 -6.81
CA CYS A 31 7.25 -13.29 -6.95
C CYS A 31 6.76 -14.13 -5.76
N GLY A 32 6.29 -13.49 -4.68
CA GLY A 32 5.82 -14.19 -3.48
C GLY A 32 6.92 -14.81 -2.61
N GLY A 33 8.19 -14.67 -2.98
CA GLY A 33 9.31 -15.17 -2.17
C GLY A 33 9.33 -14.51 -0.78
N ALA A 34 9.54 -15.31 0.28
CA ALA A 34 9.55 -14.82 1.65
C ALA A 34 10.61 -13.72 1.84
N ALA A 35 10.22 -12.62 2.49
CA ALA A 35 11.16 -11.62 2.96
C ALA A 35 11.79 -12.10 4.27
N ASP A 36 13.07 -11.80 4.45
CA ASP A 36 13.80 -12.16 5.67
C ASP A 36 13.38 -11.29 6.85
N ASP A 37 13.03 -10.02 6.59
CA ASP A 37 12.68 -9.02 7.59
C ASP A 37 12.01 -7.78 6.96
N LEU A 38 11.40 -6.92 7.79
CA LEU A 38 10.96 -5.57 7.44
C LEU A 38 11.81 -4.54 8.19
N ARG A 39 12.72 -3.88 7.48
CA ARG A 39 13.60 -2.85 8.04
C ARG A 39 12.91 -1.49 8.07
N HIS A 40 13.05 -0.77 9.17
CA HIS A 40 12.53 0.58 9.30
C HIS A 40 13.37 1.59 8.51
N TRP A 41 12.76 2.69 8.08
CA TRP A 41 13.51 3.84 7.58
C TRP A 41 14.48 4.36 8.65
N LEU A 42 15.75 4.46 8.29
CA LEU A 42 16.77 5.07 9.14
C LEU A 42 16.81 6.57 8.87
N ARG A 43 16.45 7.36 9.88
CA ARG A 43 16.48 8.83 9.83
C ARG A 43 17.87 9.30 9.40
N CYS A 44 17.92 10.17 8.40
CA CYS A 44 19.17 10.61 7.76
C CYS A 44 19.23 12.13 7.52
N GLY A 45 18.33 12.90 8.13
CA GLY A 45 18.17 14.35 7.93
C GLY A 45 17.34 14.71 6.69
N SER A 46 16.67 13.74 6.08
CA SER A 46 15.84 13.97 4.89
C SER A 46 14.44 14.49 5.26
N HIS A 47 13.75 15.11 4.30
CA HIS A 47 12.32 15.43 4.46
C HIS A 47 11.44 14.20 4.71
N LEU A 48 11.91 12.99 4.39
CA LEU A 48 11.16 11.76 4.67
C LEU A 48 11.26 11.31 6.13
N ASP A 49 12.14 11.92 6.93
CA ASP A 49 12.32 11.52 8.33
C ASP A 49 11.08 11.77 9.19
N GLU A 50 10.25 12.75 8.81
CA GLU A 50 8.94 12.98 9.44
C GLU A 50 7.97 11.80 9.23
N TRP A 51 8.19 11.00 8.17
CA TRP A 51 7.41 9.82 7.82
C TRP A 51 8.14 8.52 8.14
N ALA A 52 9.24 8.55 8.92
CA ALA A 52 10.10 7.39 9.15
C ALA A 52 9.34 6.17 9.71
N GLU A 53 8.32 6.39 10.53
CA GLU A 53 7.50 5.31 11.09
C GLU A 53 6.59 4.64 10.05
N HIS A 54 6.26 5.38 9.00
CA HIS A 54 5.37 4.98 7.91
C HIS A 54 6.11 4.44 6.68
N ILE A 55 7.44 4.38 6.70
CA ILE A 55 8.26 3.89 5.59
C ILE A 55 9.10 2.71 6.07
N GLY A 56 9.11 1.63 5.28
CA GLY A 56 9.94 0.46 5.54
C GLY A 56 10.55 -0.12 4.27
N TYR A 57 11.40 -1.13 4.46
CA TYR A 57 12.06 -1.88 3.39
C TYR A 57 11.99 -3.37 3.68
N LEU A 58 11.41 -4.13 2.76
CA LEU A 58 11.50 -5.58 2.79
C LEU A 58 12.94 -6.01 2.50
N SER A 59 13.51 -6.80 3.43
CA SER A 59 14.76 -7.53 3.20
C SER A 59 14.44 -8.70 2.28
N LEU A 60 14.49 -8.47 0.97
CA LEU A 60 14.13 -9.50 -0.02
C LEU A 60 15.30 -10.45 -0.33
N PRO A 61 15.01 -11.68 -0.79
CA PRO A 61 16.03 -12.59 -1.29
C PRO A 61 16.90 -11.95 -2.37
N LYS A 62 18.19 -12.33 -2.42
CA LYS A 62 19.18 -11.78 -3.38
C LYS A 62 18.68 -11.79 -4.84
N ALA A 63 17.97 -12.84 -5.26
CA ALA A 63 17.41 -12.92 -6.60
C ALA A 63 16.40 -11.78 -6.89
N CYS A 64 15.52 -11.46 -5.94
CA CYS A 64 14.56 -10.35 -6.05
C CYS A 64 15.26 -8.99 -6.08
N VAL A 65 16.31 -8.82 -5.25
CA VAL A 65 17.11 -7.58 -5.22
C VAL A 65 17.82 -7.38 -6.56
N LEU A 66 18.43 -8.42 -7.13
CA LEU A 66 19.09 -8.36 -8.44
C LEU A 66 18.08 -8.11 -9.58
N ALA A 67 16.86 -8.64 -9.46
CA ALA A 67 15.76 -8.38 -10.37
C ALA A 67 15.06 -7.02 -10.15
N ARG A 68 15.55 -6.20 -9.20
CA ARG A 68 14.98 -4.89 -8.86
C ARG A 68 13.50 -4.92 -8.47
N HIS A 69 13.07 -5.97 -7.78
CA HIS A 69 11.73 -6.00 -7.20
C HIS A 69 11.57 -4.87 -6.16
N PRO A 70 10.36 -4.29 -6.00
CA PRO A 70 10.10 -3.23 -5.04
C PRO A 70 10.36 -3.72 -3.62
N GLN A 71 11.27 -3.02 -2.93
CA GLN A 71 11.61 -3.29 -1.53
C GLN A 71 10.96 -2.29 -0.59
N ARG A 72 10.82 -1.04 -1.03
CA ARG A 72 10.26 0.04 -0.20
C ARG A 72 8.76 -0.18 -0.04
N VAL A 73 8.24 0.03 1.16
CA VAL A 73 6.84 -0.12 1.49
C VAL A 73 6.35 1.05 2.33
N ALA A 74 5.07 1.40 2.16
CA ALA A 74 4.35 2.21 3.13
C ALA A 74 3.80 1.31 4.24
N ARG A 75 3.92 1.76 5.49
CA ARG A 75 3.43 1.09 6.69
C ARG A 75 2.23 1.85 7.24
N LEU A 76 1.08 1.19 7.22
CA LEU A 76 -0.21 1.72 7.68
C LEU A 76 -0.67 0.85 8.86
N GLY A 77 0.01 1.02 10.00
CA GLY A 77 -0.17 0.14 11.16
C GLY A 77 0.28 -1.29 10.86
N LYS A 78 -0.68 -2.23 10.87
CA LYS A 78 -0.46 -3.67 10.64
C LYS A 78 -0.43 -4.08 9.16
N ALA A 79 -0.73 -3.16 8.25
CA ALA A 79 -0.72 -3.39 6.81
C ALA A 79 0.48 -2.70 6.16
N ILE A 80 1.05 -3.36 5.16
CA ILE A 80 2.07 -2.78 4.28
C ILE A 80 1.63 -2.85 2.82
N THR A 81 2.11 -1.90 2.01
CA THR A 81 1.85 -1.82 0.57
C THR A 81 3.11 -1.32 -0.15
N PRO A 82 3.45 -1.81 -1.36
CA PRO A 82 4.71 -1.47 -2.03
C PRO A 82 4.74 -0.01 -2.48
N LEU A 83 5.95 0.54 -2.52
CA LEU A 83 6.24 1.85 -3.08
C LEU A 83 7.23 1.72 -4.25
N GLU A 84 6.77 2.07 -5.44
CA GLU A 84 7.48 2.00 -6.72
C GLU A 84 8.38 3.23 -6.91
N PHE A 85 9.46 3.38 -6.13
CA PHE A 85 10.42 4.49 -6.36
C PHE A 85 11.66 4.07 -7.12
N ASP A 86 12.14 2.83 -6.94
CA ASP A 86 13.48 2.41 -7.38
C ASP A 86 13.47 1.17 -8.30
N SER A 87 12.32 0.52 -8.47
CA SER A 87 12.15 -0.80 -9.08
C SER A 87 12.24 -0.77 -10.62
N ASN A 88 11.67 0.26 -11.26
CA ASN A 88 11.73 0.41 -12.72
C ASN A 88 12.01 1.85 -13.17
N PRO A 89 13.25 2.16 -13.61
CA PRO A 89 13.59 3.50 -14.09
C PRO A 89 12.88 3.86 -15.41
N ALA A 90 12.41 2.87 -16.19
CA ALA A 90 11.71 3.10 -17.45
C ALA A 90 10.27 3.58 -17.26
N THR A 91 9.65 3.31 -16.11
CA THR A 91 8.32 3.84 -15.79
C THR A 91 8.42 5.34 -15.52
N PRO A 92 7.61 6.19 -16.16
CA PRO A 92 7.58 7.63 -15.85
C PRO A 92 7.33 7.90 -14.37
N PHE A 93 7.95 8.96 -13.84
CA PHE A 93 7.80 9.31 -12.42
C PHE A 93 6.34 9.56 -12.03
N SER A 94 5.57 10.24 -12.90
CA SER A 94 4.14 10.48 -12.69
C SER A 94 3.33 9.19 -12.54
N GLU A 95 3.60 8.17 -13.36
CA GLU A 95 2.92 6.88 -13.29
C GLU A 95 3.27 6.13 -12.01
N ARG A 96 4.53 6.19 -11.57
CA ARG A 96 4.96 5.63 -10.27
C ARG A 96 4.23 6.28 -9.10
N ILE A 97 4.08 7.62 -9.13
CA ILE A 97 3.30 8.33 -8.10
C ILE A 97 1.84 7.90 -8.10
N LEU A 98 1.21 7.78 -9.27
CA LEU A 98 -0.18 7.31 -9.36
C LEU A 98 -0.35 5.87 -8.85
N ALA A 99 0.60 4.98 -9.17
CA ALA A 99 0.61 3.61 -8.67
C ALA A 99 0.73 3.57 -7.14
N ASN A 100 1.64 4.38 -6.57
CA ASN A 100 1.80 4.50 -5.11
C ASN A 100 0.53 5.03 -4.43
N ILE A 101 -0.11 6.06 -5.01
CA ILE A 101 -1.37 6.60 -4.50
C ILE A 101 -2.48 5.53 -4.52
N ALA A 102 -2.59 4.78 -5.62
CA ALA A 102 -3.56 3.70 -5.73
C ALA A 102 -3.31 2.59 -4.70
N ALA A 103 -2.05 2.19 -4.51
CA ALA A 103 -1.65 1.17 -3.55
C ALA A 103 -1.90 1.58 -2.09
N ILE A 104 -1.64 2.86 -1.75
CA ILE A 104 -1.96 3.43 -0.43
C ILE A 104 -3.47 3.50 -0.22
N ARG A 105 -4.22 3.97 -1.21
CA ARG A 105 -5.69 4.03 -1.13
C ARG A 105 -6.28 2.66 -0.83
N ALA A 106 -5.87 1.65 -1.59
CA ALA A 106 -6.38 0.30 -1.40
C ALA A 106 -6.04 -0.26 -0.01
N ALA A 107 -4.84 0.04 0.52
CA ALA A 107 -4.46 -0.34 1.87
C ALA A 107 -5.31 0.36 2.95
N VAL A 108 -5.64 1.64 2.77
CA VAL A 108 -6.55 2.37 3.66
C VAL A 108 -7.97 1.80 3.61
N GLU A 109 -8.48 1.49 2.41
CA GLU A 109 -9.79 0.85 2.21
C GLU A 109 -9.85 -0.51 2.92
N TYR A 110 -8.85 -1.35 2.71
CA TYR A 110 -8.73 -2.64 3.40
C TYR A 110 -8.72 -2.49 4.93
N LEU A 111 -7.95 -1.53 5.46
CA LEU A 111 -7.94 -1.28 6.91
C LEU A 111 -9.30 -0.82 7.41
N ALA A 112 -10.01 0.03 6.66
CA ALA A 112 -11.36 0.48 6.99
C ALA A 112 -12.37 -0.69 7.00
N GLU A 113 -12.27 -1.61 6.06
CA GLU A 113 -13.10 -2.83 6.02
C GLU A 113 -12.84 -3.75 7.22
N CYS A 114 -11.58 -3.84 7.66
CA CYS A 114 -11.18 -4.66 8.81
C CYS A 114 -11.68 -4.14 10.18
N ILE A 115 -12.20 -2.91 10.26
CA ILE A 115 -12.73 -2.35 11.51
C ILE A 115 -14.14 -2.91 11.76
N PRO A 116 -14.42 -3.52 12.93
CA PRO A 116 -15.75 -4.02 13.29
C PRO A 116 -16.82 -2.92 13.22
N PRO A 117 -18.04 -3.20 12.72
CA PRO A 117 -19.10 -2.18 12.54
C PRO A 117 -19.44 -1.38 13.81
N ASP A 118 -19.36 -2.04 14.95
CA ASP A 118 -19.53 -1.50 16.30
C ASP A 118 -18.40 -0.53 16.67
N GLU A 119 -17.16 -0.80 16.32
CA GLU A 119 -16.02 0.10 16.57
C GLU A 119 -16.00 1.32 15.63
N ARG A 120 -16.54 1.20 14.41
CA ARG A 120 -16.57 2.29 13.40
C ARG A 120 -17.23 3.58 13.88
N GLN A 121 -18.15 3.49 14.84
CA GLN A 121 -18.86 4.65 15.38
C GLN A 121 -18.16 5.26 16.61
N HIS A 122 -17.30 4.49 17.28
CA HIS A 122 -16.65 4.88 18.53
C HIS A 122 -15.25 5.45 18.30
N ASP A 123 -14.49 4.92 17.33
CA ASP A 123 -13.18 5.46 16.98
C ASP A 123 -13.29 6.70 16.08
N PRO A 124 -12.83 7.89 16.53
CA PRO A 124 -12.94 9.12 15.75
C PRO A 124 -12.24 9.05 14.39
N ALA A 125 -11.09 8.39 14.29
CA ALA A 125 -10.35 8.25 13.04
C ALA A 125 -11.10 7.37 12.02
N SER A 126 -11.60 6.21 12.47
CA SER A 126 -12.41 5.29 11.67
C SER A 126 -13.67 5.97 11.12
N ARG A 127 -14.34 6.77 11.94
CA ARG A 127 -15.53 7.53 11.53
C ARG A 127 -15.22 8.54 10.43
N ILE A 128 -14.10 9.24 10.52
CA ILE A 128 -13.67 10.19 9.47
C ILE A 128 -13.40 9.46 8.16
N ILE A 129 -12.62 8.38 8.21
CA ILE A 129 -12.29 7.56 7.02
C ILE A 129 -13.58 7.03 6.36
N TYR A 130 -14.51 6.50 7.14
CA TYR A 130 -15.76 5.97 6.60
C TYR A 130 -16.63 7.06 5.96
N ARG A 131 -16.76 8.24 6.59
CA ARG A 131 -17.50 9.37 6.00
C ARG A 131 -16.85 9.85 4.70
N LEU A 132 -15.51 9.86 4.63
CA LEU A 132 -14.77 10.21 3.42
C LEU A 132 -15.03 9.20 2.30
N LEU A 133 -14.88 7.90 2.57
CA LEU A 133 -15.12 6.83 1.58
C LEU A 133 -16.57 6.80 1.10
N ALA A 134 -17.54 7.10 1.97
CA ALA A 134 -18.95 7.19 1.62
C ALA A 134 -19.34 8.49 0.88
N GLY A 135 -18.39 9.39 0.60
CA GLY A 135 -18.64 10.68 -0.05
C GLY A 135 -19.40 11.69 0.82
N ARG A 136 -19.51 11.44 2.13
CA ARG A 136 -20.23 12.29 3.10
C ARG A 136 -19.35 13.33 3.78
N LEU A 137 -18.04 13.31 3.51
CA LEU A 137 -17.07 14.26 4.02
C LEU A 137 -16.08 14.62 2.90
N PRO A 138 -15.93 15.91 2.55
CA PRO A 138 -14.94 16.32 1.55
C PRO A 138 -13.51 16.00 2.00
N PRO A 139 -12.58 15.67 1.07
CA PRO A 139 -11.21 15.30 1.41
C PRO A 139 -10.48 16.33 2.29
N GLN A 140 -10.61 17.63 1.97
CA GLN A 140 -9.97 18.70 2.75
C GLN A 140 -10.51 18.78 4.19
N ALA A 141 -11.82 18.57 4.37
CA ALA A 141 -12.42 18.53 5.70
C ALA A 141 -11.96 17.29 6.49
N ALA A 142 -11.85 16.13 5.83
CA ALA A 142 -11.30 14.93 6.45
C ALA A 142 -9.86 15.12 6.93
N ILE A 143 -9.01 15.77 6.13
CA ILE A 143 -7.63 16.09 6.53
C ILE A 143 -7.61 17.02 7.76
N ALA A 144 -8.46 18.05 7.78
CA ALA A 144 -8.54 18.96 8.91
C ALA A 144 -9.00 18.25 10.20
N GLU A 145 -10.05 17.41 10.11
CA GLU A 145 -10.54 16.62 11.26
C GLU A 145 -9.47 15.65 11.76
N ILE A 146 -8.74 14.96 10.88
CA ILE A 146 -7.63 14.06 11.27
C ILE A 146 -6.51 14.83 11.96
N ARG A 147 -6.12 15.99 11.43
CA ARG A 147 -5.06 16.81 12.04
C ARG A 147 -5.44 17.31 13.43
N ALA A 148 -6.70 17.65 13.64
CA ALA A 148 -7.19 18.04 14.96
C ALA A 148 -7.05 16.89 15.98
N LEU A 149 -7.39 15.65 15.59
CA LEU A 149 -7.24 14.48 16.46
C LEU A 149 -5.79 14.23 16.90
N VAL A 150 -4.83 14.48 16.00
CA VAL A 150 -3.39 14.32 16.29
C VAL A 150 -2.88 15.44 17.19
N ALA A 151 -3.46 16.64 17.14
CA ALA A 151 -3.05 17.77 17.97
C ALA A 151 -3.59 17.69 19.42
N ASP A 152 -4.64 16.91 19.65
CA ASP A 152 -5.28 16.72 20.96
C ASP A 152 -4.64 15.59 21.81
N HIS A 153 -3.60 14.91 21.30
CA HIS A 153 -2.84 13.84 21.95
C HIS A 153 -1.35 14.20 22.06
#